data_AF-A0A1G0JKH4-F1
#
_entry.id   AF-A0A1G0JKH4-F1
#
_cell.length_a   1.000
_cell.length_b   1.000
_cell.length_c   1.000
_cell.angle_alpha   90.00
_cell.angle_beta   90.00
_cell.angle_gamma   90.00
#
_symmetry.space_group_name_H-M   'P 1'
#
loop_
_entity.id
_entity.type
_entity.pdbx_description
1 polymer ?
#
loop_
_entity_poly.entity_id
_entity_poly.type
_entity_poly.pdbx_seq_one_letter_code
_entity_poly.pdbx_strand_id
1 'polypeptide(L)'
;MDAFIAITPLALVFLLLVLWQWPAKHAMPIGLFVTVIIAVFYWQVSPARILAAGIEGLIISANVLYIIIGALFLLFTLVHSGAVSTIRDTFARISPDPGIQAIIIAWTFGAFINIVAASATCGLSGQEGNLIRKTIIPTLYYLFIAGVMGCLLVFL
;
A
#
# COMPACT_ATOMS: atom_id res chain seq x y z
N MET A 1 17.54 15.91 15.40
CA MET A 1 16.89 14.88 16.26
C MET A 1 15.43 14.68 15.85
N ASP A 2 14.78 15.67 15.25
CA ASP A 2 13.36 15.64 14.85
C ASP A 2 13.00 14.53 13.86
N ALA A 3 13.90 14.19 12.94
CA ALA A 3 13.66 13.12 11.97
C ALA A 3 13.42 11.75 12.62
N PHE A 4 14.12 11.43 13.71
CA PHE A 4 13.94 10.17 14.42
C PHE A 4 12.61 10.11 15.19
N ILE A 5 12.10 11.25 15.64
CA ILE A 5 10.82 11.33 16.35
C ILE A 5 9.65 11.39 15.36
N ALA A 6 9.86 11.95 14.16
CA ALA A 6 8.87 11.95 13.10
C ALA A 6 8.63 10.54 12.54
N ILE A 7 9.69 9.72 12.44
CA ILE A 7 9.57 8.37 11.90
C ILE A 7 8.98 7.35 12.90
N THR A 8 8.99 7.65 14.21
CA THR A 8 8.58 6.69 15.25
C THR A 8 7.18 6.09 15.05
N PRO A 9 6.11 6.86 14.79
CA PRO A 9 4.79 6.28 14.56
C PRO A 9 4.75 5.33 13.36
N LEU A 10 5.44 5.68 12.28
CA LEU A 10 5.54 4.86 11.08
C LEU A 10 6.32 3.58 11.36
N ALA A 11 7.48 3.68 12.01
CA ALA A 11 8.32 2.55 12.38
C ALA A 11 7.59 1.59 13.34
N LEU A 12 6.82 2.14 14.29
CA LEU A 12 6.00 1.35 15.22
C LEU A 12 4.93 0.56 14.47
N VAL A 13 4.13 1.22 13.63
CA VAL A 13 3.08 0.55 12.84
C VAL A 13 3.69 -0.52 11.94
N PHE A 14 4.82 -0.22 11.29
CA PHE A 14 5.56 -1.20 10.49
C PHE A 14 6.00 -2.42 11.31
N LEU A 15 6.60 -2.20 12.49
CA LEU A 15 7.00 -3.28 13.39
C LEU A 15 5.81 -4.15 13.82
N LEU A 16 4.70 -3.51 14.21
CA LEU A 16 3.49 -4.21 14.65
C LEU A 16 2.87 -5.05 13.53
N LEU A 17 2.81 -4.51 12.31
CA LEU A 17 2.20 -5.19 11.17
C LEU A 17 3.10 -6.26 10.55
N VAL A 18 4.40 -6.00 10.40
CA VAL A 18 5.31 -6.86 9.65
C VAL A 18 6.00 -7.88 10.53
N LEU A 19 6.58 -7.46 11.67
CA LEU A 19 7.28 -8.38 12.56
C LEU A 19 6.32 -9.10 13.49
N TRP A 20 5.41 -8.36 14.12
CA TRP A 20 4.46 -8.91 15.08
C TRP A 20 3.17 -9.45 14.45
N GLN A 21 2.96 -9.21 13.16
CA GLN A 21 1.82 -9.71 12.40
C GLN A 21 0.46 -9.35 13.02
N TRP A 22 0.38 -8.23 13.73
CA TRP A 22 -0.88 -7.78 14.30
C TRP A 22 -1.84 -7.36 13.19
N PRO A 23 -3.13 -7.66 13.32
CA PRO A 23 -4.10 -7.23 12.34
C PRO A 23 -4.22 -5.70 12.38
N ALA A 24 -4.37 -5.08 11.21
CA ALA A 24 -4.40 -3.63 11.06
C ALA A 24 -5.44 -2.91 11.95
N LYS A 25 -6.54 -3.60 12.28
CA LYS A 25 -7.56 -3.11 13.22
C LYS A 25 -7.01 -2.72 14.60
N HIS A 26 -5.91 -3.35 15.06
CA HIS A 26 -5.28 -3.04 16.34
C HIS A 26 -4.04 -2.14 16.16
N ALA A 27 -3.23 -2.39 15.12
CA ALA A 27 -2.00 -1.63 14.90
C ALA A 27 -2.25 -0.16 14.56
N MET A 28 -3.27 0.14 13.75
CA MET A 28 -3.54 1.50 13.29
C MET A 28 -4.00 2.45 14.41
N PRO A 29 -4.94 2.07 15.31
CA PRO A 29 -5.29 2.90 16.46
C PRO A 29 -4.11 3.19 17.40
N ILE A 30 -3.21 2.22 17.58
CA ILE A 30 -2.01 2.41 18.40
C ILE A 30 -1.07 3.43 17.74
N GLY A 31 -0.87 3.33 16.43
CA GLY A 31 -0.11 4.32 15.67
C GLY A 31 -0.70 5.73 15.80
N LEU A 32 -2.02 5.87 15.70
CA LEU A 32 -2.70 7.16 15.91
C LEU A 32 -2.47 7.69 17.33
N PHE A 33 -2.63 6.84 18.34
CA PHE A 33 -2.45 7.21 19.75
C PHE A 33 -1.02 7.73 20.01
N VAL A 34 -0.01 7.00 19.54
CA VAL A 34 1.40 7.41 19.66
C VAL A 34 1.67 8.71 18.89
N THR A 35 1.08 8.87 17.70
CA THR A 35 1.20 10.11 16.91
C THR A 35 0.64 11.31 17.68
N VAL A 36 -0.54 11.17 18.29
CA VAL A 36 -1.17 12.23 19.08
C VAL A 36 -0.33 12.58 20.31
N ILE A 37 0.18 11.58 21.03
CA ILE A 37 1.08 11.80 22.17
C ILE A 37 2.29 12.61 21.74
N ILE A 38 2.98 12.19 20.68
CA ILE A 38 4.18 12.88 20.22
C ILE A 38 3.84 14.31 19.74
N ALA A 39 2.72 14.50 19.03
CA ALA A 39 2.29 15.81 18.57
C ALA A 39 2.00 16.78 19.72
N VAL A 40 1.38 16.31 20.81
CA VAL A 40 1.09 17.13 22.00
C VAL A 40 2.34 17.40 22.82
N PHE A 41 3.15 16.38 23.12
CA PHE A 41 4.26 16.52 24.08
C PHE A 41 5.56 17.04 23.46
N TYR A 42 5.89 16.65 22.23
CA TYR A 42 7.15 17.05 21.58
C TYR A 42 6.98 18.33 20.75
N TRP A 43 5.99 18.37 19.87
CA TRP A 43 5.75 19.53 18.98
C TRP A 43 4.79 20.58 19.55
N GLN A 44 4.19 20.33 20.72
CA GLN A 44 3.22 21.23 21.37
C GLN A 44 2.12 21.73 20.41
N VAL A 45 1.65 20.83 19.55
CA VAL A 45 0.64 21.16 18.56
C VAL A 45 -0.69 21.48 19.25
N SER A 46 -1.31 22.58 18.85
CA SER A 46 -2.62 22.99 19.37
C SER A 46 -3.66 21.86 19.25
N PRO A 47 -4.47 21.58 20.29
CA PRO A 47 -5.51 20.55 20.24
C PRO A 47 -6.50 20.74 19.08
N ALA A 48 -6.80 21.99 18.72
CA ALA A 48 -7.67 22.30 17.59
C ALA A 48 -7.09 21.79 16.26
N ARG A 49 -5.77 21.87 16.08
CA ARG A 49 -5.08 21.38 14.86
C ARG A 49 -5.05 19.85 14.82
N ILE A 50 -4.88 19.20 15.97
CA ILE A 50 -4.93 17.73 16.07
C ILE A 50 -6.33 17.22 15.72
N LEU A 51 -7.38 17.86 16.25
CA LEU A 51 -8.76 17.52 15.92
C LEU A 51 -9.07 17.78 14.44
N ALA A 52 -8.61 18.90 13.88
CA ALA A 52 -8.77 19.19 12.45
C ALA A 52 -8.10 18.13 11.57
N ALA A 53 -6.86 17.73 11.89
CA ALA A 53 -6.16 16.66 11.18
C ALA A 53 -6.85 15.30 11.33
N GLY A 54 -7.46 15.02 12.49
CA GLY A 54 -8.27 13.83 12.70
C GLY A 54 -9.51 13.80 11.80
N ILE A 55 -10.22 14.92 11.69
CA ILE A 55 -11.37 15.08 10.79
C ILE A 55 -10.94 14.93 9.33
N GLU A 56 -9.82 15.54 8.94
CA GLU A 56 -9.26 15.39 7.59
C GLU A 56 -8.95 13.91 7.28
N GLY A 57 -8.34 13.19 8.23
CA GLY A 57 -8.10 11.75 8.11
C GLY A 57 -9.37 10.91 7.90
N LEU A 58 -10.48 11.29 8.56
CA LEU A 58 -11.78 10.67 8.34
C LEU A 58 -12.34 10.97 6.95
N ILE A 59 -12.19 12.21 6.46
CA ILE A 59 -12.61 12.60 5.11
C ILE A 59 -11.81 11.81 4.05
N ILE A 60 -10.50 11.71 4.22
CA ILE A 60 -9.64 10.89 3.34
C ILE A 60 -10.12 9.44 3.33
N SER A 61 -10.41 8.88 4.50
CA SER A 61 -10.91 7.51 4.63
C SER A 61 -12.26 7.32 3.92
N ALA A 62 -13.18 8.29 4.04
CA ALA A 62 -14.45 8.27 3.33
C ALA A 62 -14.28 8.32 1.80
N ASN A 63 -13.34 9.13 1.30
CA ASN A 63 -13.00 9.18 -0.12
C ASN A 63 -12.49 7.83 -0.64
N VAL A 64 -11.64 7.14 0.13
CA VAL A 64 -11.18 5.78 -0.21
C VAL A 64 -12.36 4.81 -0.28
N LEU A 65 -13.27 4.83 0.70
CA LEU A 65 -14.47 3.98 0.69
C LEU A 65 -15.36 4.26 -0.53
N TYR A 66 -15.53 5.52 -0.91
CA TYR A 66 -16.29 5.90 -2.11
C TYR A 66 -15.68 5.30 -3.39
N ILE A 67 -14.35 5.38 -3.54
CA ILE A 67 -13.64 4.77 -4.67
C ILE A 67 -13.81 3.24 -4.67
N ILE A 68 -13.72 2.61 -3.49
CA ILE A 68 -13.88 1.15 -3.35
C ILE A 68 -15.27 0.71 -3.81
N ILE A 69 -16.34 1.46 -3.51
CA ILE A 69 -17.69 1.11 -3.96
C ILE A 69 -17.77 1.08 -5.49
N GLY A 70 -17.24 2.11 -6.17
CA GLY A 70 -17.20 2.16 -7.63
C GLY A 70 -16.34 1.04 -8.22
N ALA A 71 -15.17 0.78 -7.61
CA ALA A 71 -14.27 -0.30 -8.03
C ALA A 71 -14.91 -1.68 -7.84
N LEU A 72 -15.60 -1.94 -6.72
CA LEU A 72 -16.30 -3.19 -6.46
C LEU A 72 -17.46 -3.38 -7.43
N PHE A 73 -18.24 -2.34 -7.71
CA PHE A 73 -19.31 -2.40 -8.70
C PHE A 73 -18.78 -2.77 -10.10
N LEU A 74 -17.70 -2.10 -10.54
CA LEU A 74 -17.04 -2.43 -11.80
C LEU A 74 -16.47 -3.85 -11.79
N LEU A 75 -15.80 -4.24 -10.71
CA LEU A 75 -15.24 -5.59 -10.55
C LEU A 75 -16.34 -6.65 -10.67
N PHE A 76 -17.44 -6.51 -9.94
CA PHE A 76 -18.56 -7.45 -10.01
C PHE A 76 -19.19 -7.50 -11.40
N THR A 77 -19.30 -6.36 -12.08
CA THR A 77 -19.80 -6.28 -13.46
C THR A 77 -18.85 -7.00 -14.44
N LEU A 78 -17.54 -6.80 -14.32
CA LEU A 78 -16.53 -7.45 -15.16
C LEU A 78 -16.47 -8.97 -14.91
N VAL A 79 -16.67 -9.41 -13.66
CA VAL A 79 -16.73 -10.82 -13.31
C VAL A 79 -18.01 -11.47 -13.84
N HIS A 80 -19.18 -10.83 -13.66
CA HIS A 80 -20.46 -11.36 -14.16
C HIS A 80 -20.53 -11.39 -15.69
N SER A 81 -19.90 -10.43 -16.38
CA SER A 81 -19.84 -10.38 -17.85
C SER A 81 -18.80 -11.32 -18.46
N GLY A 82 -17.95 -11.98 -17.67
CA GLY A 82 -16.85 -12.82 -18.17
C GLY A 82 -15.68 -12.05 -18.76
N ALA A 83 -15.66 -10.72 -18.68
CA ALA A 83 -14.54 -9.91 -19.17
C ALA A 83 -13.22 -10.24 -18.44
N VAL A 84 -13.29 -10.54 -17.13
CA VAL A 84 -12.10 -10.96 -16.34
C VAL A 84 -11.49 -12.25 -16.88
N SER A 85 -12.30 -13.23 -17.30
CA SER A 85 -11.77 -14.46 -17.91
C SER A 85 -11.06 -14.18 -19.24
N THR A 86 -11.61 -13.31 -20.08
CA THR A 86 -10.97 -12.90 -21.34
C THR A 86 -9.63 -12.22 -21.11
N ILE A 87 -9.53 -11.37 -20.09
CA ILE A 87 -8.27 -10.72 -19.69
C ILE A 87 -7.25 -11.79 -19.26
N ARG A 88 -7.64 -12.73 -18.41
CA ARG A 88 -6.78 -13.82 -17.94
C ARG A 88 -6.27 -14.68 -19.10
N ASP A 89 -7.13 -15.04 -20.03
CA ASP A 89 -6.76 -15.85 -21.19
C ASP A 89 -5.80 -15.11 -22.13
N THR A 90 -5.93 -13.78 -22.21
CA THR A 90 -4.99 -12.92 -22.96
C THR A 90 -3.60 -12.94 -22.32
N PHE A 91 -3.52 -12.84 -20.99
CA PHE A 91 -2.23 -12.95 -20.28
C PHE A 91 -1.60 -14.34 -20.40
N ALA A 92 -2.41 -15.41 -20.41
CA ALA A 92 -1.93 -16.77 -20.64
C ALA A 92 -1.27 -16.98 -22.01
N ARG A 93 -1.65 -16.19 -23.03
CA ARG A 93 -0.99 -16.19 -24.34
C ARG A 93 0.38 -15.52 -24.33
N ILE A 94 0.61 -14.56 -23.43
CA ILE A 94 1.92 -13.89 -23.30
C ILE A 94 2.91 -14.82 -22.60
N SER A 95 2.51 -15.41 -21.48
CA SER A 95 3.33 -16.37 -20.74
C SER A 95 2.43 -17.43 -20.09
N PRO A 96 2.69 -18.73 -20.29
CA PRO A 96 1.92 -19.79 -19.65
C PRO A 96 2.23 -19.95 -18.15
N ASP A 97 3.35 -19.41 -17.66
CA ASP A 97 3.68 -19.45 -16.24
C ASP A 97 2.94 -18.34 -15.46
N PRO A 98 2.05 -18.69 -14.50
CA PRO A 98 1.30 -17.71 -13.71
C PRO A 98 2.21 -16.84 -12.84
N GLY A 99 3.39 -17.35 -12.43
CA GLY A 99 4.40 -16.58 -11.73
C GLY A 99 4.92 -15.39 -12.55
N ILE A 100 5.32 -15.63 -13.79
CA ILE A 100 5.76 -14.57 -14.72
C ILE A 100 4.63 -13.59 -15.03
N GLN A 101 3.39 -14.06 -15.23
CA GLN A 101 2.23 -13.17 -15.46
C GLN A 101 2.04 -12.19 -14.30
N ALA A 102 2.08 -12.69 -13.07
CA ALA A 102 1.88 -11.86 -11.89
C ALA A 102 3.04 -10.86 -11.69
N ILE A 103 4.28 -11.21 -12.09
CA ILE A 103 5.40 -10.24 -12.15
C ILE A 103 5.12 -9.13 -13.16
N ILE A 104 4.65 -9.47 -14.37
CA ILE A 104 4.33 -8.47 -15.41
C ILE A 104 3.23 -7.53 -14.93
N ILE A 105 2.15 -8.07 -14.36
CA ILE A 105 1.03 -7.28 -13.83
C ILE A 105 1.53 -6.42 -12.67
N ALA A 106 2.18 -7.02 -11.67
CA ALA A 106 2.70 -6.28 -10.52
C ALA A 106 3.62 -5.14 -10.98
N TRP A 107 4.56 -5.41 -11.90
CA TRP A 107 5.47 -4.39 -12.42
C TRP A 107 4.72 -3.21 -13.06
N THR A 108 3.77 -3.49 -13.94
CA THR A 108 3.05 -2.45 -14.71
C THR A 108 2.17 -1.58 -13.80
N PHE A 109 1.68 -2.13 -12.69
CA PHE A 109 0.80 -1.46 -11.76
C PHE A 109 1.49 -0.99 -10.46
N GLY A 110 2.82 -0.83 -10.40
CA GLY A 110 3.50 -0.26 -9.21
C GLY A 110 4.11 -1.27 -8.23
N ALA A 111 4.57 -2.39 -8.78
CA ALA A 111 5.49 -3.43 -8.29
C ALA A 111 5.17 -4.18 -6.99
N PHE A 112 4.85 -3.49 -5.89
CA PHE A 112 4.76 -4.11 -4.56
C PHE A 112 3.34 -4.17 -4.01
N ILE A 113 2.64 -3.04 -3.97
CA ILE A 113 1.30 -2.94 -3.35
C ILE A 113 0.28 -3.80 -4.12
N ASN A 114 0.46 -3.91 -5.43
CA ASN A 114 -0.47 -4.62 -6.30
C ASN A 114 -0.14 -6.10 -6.52
N ILE A 115 0.84 -6.66 -5.80
CA ILE A 115 1.13 -8.10 -5.83
C ILE A 115 -0.07 -8.92 -5.38
N VAL A 116 -0.77 -8.48 -4.34
CA VAL A 116 -1.94 -9.21 -3.81
C VAL A 116 -3.05 -9.26 -4.88
N ALA A 117 -3.27 -8.16 -5.60
CA ALA A 117 -4.23 -8.10 -6.71
C ALA A 117 -3.79 -8.95 -7.92
N ALA A 118 -2.49 -8.94 -8.26
CA ALA A 118 -1.92 -9.76 -9.32
C ALA A 118 -2.04 -11.26 -9.00
N SER A 119 -1.72 -11.67 -7.77
CA SER A 119 -1.83 -13.05 -7.29
C SER A 119 -3.27 -13.56 -7.36
N ALA A 120 -4.25 -12.71 -7.00
CA ALA A 120 -5.67 -13.05 -7.12
C ALA A 120 -6.12 -13.26 -8.58
N THR A 121 -5.56 -12.48 -9.52
CA THR A 121 -5.90 -12.55 -10.95
C THR A 121 -5.28 -13.78 -11.63
N CYS A 122 -4.05 -14.13 -11.26
CA CYS A 122 -3.31 -15.27 -11.81
C CYS A 122 -3.56 -16.60 -11.08
N GLY A 123 -4.38 -16.60 -10.02
CA GLY A 123 -4.68 -17.81 -9.23
C GLY A 123 -3.52 -18.33 -8.38
N LEU A 124 -2.56 -17.49 -8.04
CA LEU A 124 -1.37 -17.84 -7.27
C LEU A 124 -1.65 -17.83 -5.76
N SER A 125 -2.45 -18.77 -5.27
CA SER A 125 -2.65 -18.95 -3.82
C SER A 125 -1.44 -19.65 -3.20
N GLY A 126 -0.79 -19.03 -2.21
CA GLY A 126 0.34 -19.61 -1.47
C GLY A 126 1.74 -19.43 -2.11
N GLN A 127 1.84 -18.81 -3.29
CA GLN A 127 3.13 -18.50 -3.95
C GLN A 127 3.55 -17.02 -3.86
N GLU A 128 2.80 -16.21 -3.11
CA GLU A 128 3.00 -14.77 -2.96
C GLU A 128 4.42 -14.40 -2.51
N GLY A 129 5.01 -15.17 -1.59
CA GLY A 129 6.36 -14.92 -1.08
C GLY A 129 7.46 -15.04 -2.14
N ASN A 130 7.33 -15.97 -3.09
CA ASN A 130 8.28 -16.10 -4.20
C ASN A 130 8.12 -14.93 -5.19
N LEU A 131 6.88 -14.47 -5.37
CA LEU A 131 6.57 -13.32 -6.20
C LEU A 131 7.15 -12.02 -5.60
N ILE A 132 6.92 -11.80 -4.30
CA ILE A 132 7.47 -10.68 -3.53
C ILE A 132 8.99 -10.63 -3.64
N ARG A 133 9.68 -11.78 -3.53
CA ARG A 133 11.15 -11.83 -3.69
C ARG A 133 11.62 -11.39 -5.07
N LYS A 134 10.85 -11.64 -6.13
CA LYS A 134 11.20 -11.25 -7.50
C LYS A 134 10.88 -9.78 -7.79
N THR A 135 9.84 -9.22 -7.16
CA THR A 135 9.38 -7.83 -7.37
C THR A 135 9.98 -6.82 -6.39
N ILE A 136 10.61 -7.27 -5.29
CA ILE A 136 11.28 -6.37 -4.34
C ILE A 136 12.47 -5.64 -4.96
N ILE A 137 13.24 -6.30 -5.85
CA ILE A 137 14.39 -5.68 -6.52
C ILE A 137 13.94 -4.45 -7.34
N PRO A 138 12.93 -4.56 -8.21
CA PRO A 138 12.33 -3.41 -8.89
C PRO A 138 11.82 -2.33 -7.95
N THR A 139 11.16 -2.74 -6.87
CA THR A 139 10.59 -1.81 -5.88
C THR A 139 11.69 -0.98 -5.22
N LEU A 140 12.79 -1.61 -4.84
CA LEU A 140 13.96 -0.94 -4.27
C LEU A 140 14.61 0.02 -5.27
N TYR A 141 14.68 -0.35 -6.54
CA TYR A 141 15.19 0.52 -7.60
C TYR A 141 14.33 1.79 -7.74
N TYR A 142 13.00 1.66 -7.79
CA TYR A 142 12.09 2.81 -7.84
C TYR A 142 12.18 3.69 -6.59
N LEU A 143 12.25 3.07 -5.39
CA LEU A 143 12.44 3.78 -4.12
C LEU A 143 13.75 4.57 -4.11
N PHE A 144 14.84 3.99 -4.61
CA PHE A 144 16.13 4.65 -4.68
C PHE A 144 16.10 5.86 -5.61
N ILE A 145 15.57 5.71 -6.82
CA ILE A 145 15.45 6.83 -7.78
C ILE A 145 14.53 7.92 -7.24
N ALA A 146 13.36 7.56 -6.72
CA ALA A 146 12.43 8.52 -6.13
C ALA A 146 13.06 9.25 -4.94
N GLY A 147 13.84 8.55 -4.11
CA GLY A 147 14.58 9.14 -3.00
C GLY A 147 15.64 10.13 -3.47
N VAL A 148 16.48 9.77 -4.45
CA VAL A 148 17.50 10.67 -5.03
C VAL A 148 16.85 11.89 -5.67
N MET A 149 15.80 11.70 -6.47
CA MET A 149 15.05 12.80 -7.08
C MET A 149 14.42 13.72 -6.03
N GLY A 150 13.83 13.15 -4.97
CA GLY A 150 13.28 13.92 -3.85
C GLY A 150 14.36 14.74 -3.13
N CYS A 151 15.53 14.16 -2.88
CA CYS A 151 16.65 14.90 -2.30
C CYS A 151 17.10 16.04 -3.23
N LEU A 152 17.30 15.78 -4.52
CA LEU A 152 17.72 16.80 -5.47
C LEU A 152 16.72 17.96 -5.57
N LEU A 153 15.41 17.68 -5.57
CA LEU A 153 14.36 18.71 -5.59
C LEU A 153 14.27 19.52 -4.31
N VAL A 154 14.67 18.97 -3.17
CA VAL A 154 14.66 19.69 -1.88
C VAL A 154 15.91 20.56 -1.71
N PHE A 155 17.02 20.20 -2.35
CA PHE A 155 18.29 20.95 -2.29
C PHE A 155 18.53 21.91 -3.47
N LEU A 156 17.60 21.98 -4.43
CA LEU A 156 17.53 22.98 -5.51
C LEU A 156 16.51 24.07 -5.17
#